data_AF-A0A1I2GX51-F1
#
_entry.id   AF-A0A1I2GX51-F1
#
_cell.length_a   1.000
_cell.length_b   1.000
_cell.length_c   1.000
_cell.angle_alpha   90.00
_cell.angle_beta   90.00
_cell.angle_gamma   90.00
#
_symmetry.space_group_name_H-M   'P 1'
#
loop_
_entity.id
_entity.type
_entity.pdbx_description
1 polymer ?
#
loop_
_entity_poly.entity_id
_entity_poly.type
_entity_poly.pdbx_seq_one_letter_code
_entity_poly.pdbx_strand_id
1 'polypeptide(L)'
;MRKVGALTLTLADVAGGGQPYTPRTVARETVWRHHAGQPVYELVDADGAVHVMQSYSDQRVDQDEAALAELGDVLAPPDGWSFRVRVPAQDLLMEAVDGLAVVVQDERANTYQRAQP
;
A
#
# COMPACT_ATOMS: atom_id res chain seq x y z
N MET A 1 -17.34 -23.36 -1.99
CA MET A 1 -16.11 -22.55 -1.94
C MET A 1 -16.50 -21.10 -1.80
N ARG A 2 -16.22 -20.44 -0.67
CA ARG A 2 -16.43 -18.99 -0.51
C ARG A 2 -15.27 -18.29 -1.22
N LYS A 3 -15.52 -17.49 -2.25
CA LYS A 3 -14.47 -16.64 -2.84
C LYS A 3 -13.94 -15.74 -1.71
N VAL A 4 -12.66 -15.86 -1.39
CA VAL A 4 -12.04 -15.17 -0.24
C VAL A 4 -11.45 -13.80 -0.66
N GLY A 5 -11.50 -13.48 -1.95
CA GLY A 5 -11.10 -12.20 -2.52
C GLY A 5 -11.12 -12.28 -4.04
N ALA A 6 -11.46 -11.19 -4.71
CA ALA A 6 -11.35 -11.07 -6.17
C ALA A 6 -10.52 -9.82 -6.49
N LEU A 7 -9.37 -10.04 -7.13
CA LEU A 7 -8.52 -8.97 -7.62
C LEU A 7 -8.86 -8.73 -9.08
N THR A 8 -9.33 -7.52 -9.41
CA THR A 8 -9.59 -7.15 -10.80
C THR A 8 -8.30 -6.60 -11.38
N LEU A 9 -7.62 -7.40 -12.19
CA LEU A 9 -6.38 -7.04 -12.87
C LEU A 9 -6.62 -6.89 -14.38
N THR A 10 -5.88 -5.98 -15.00
CA THR A 10 -5.76 -5.99 -16.45
C THR A 10 -4.81 -7.10 -16.90
N LEU A 11 -4.90 -7.54 -18.17
CA LEU A 11 -3.94 -8.48 -18.74
C LEU A 11 -2.48 -7.94 -18.68
N ALA A 12 -2.30 -6.63 -18.75
CA ALA A 12 -0.99 -5.98 -18.60
C ALA A 12 -0.44 -6.13 -17.17
N ASP A 13 -1.30 -6.03 -16.14
CA ASP A 13 -0.90 -6.23 -14.75
C ASP A 13 -0.41 -7.67 -14.49
N VAL A 14 -1.03 -8.65 -15.16
CA VAL A 14 -0.69 -10.08 -15.02
C VAL A 14 0.58 -10.44 -15.80
N ALA A 15 0.80 -9.86 -16.98
CA ALA A 15 1.92 -10.19 -17.85
C ALA A 15 3.24 -9.52 -17.45
N GLY A 16 3.19 -8.39 -16.73
CA GLY A 16 4.37 -7.56 -16.42
C GLY A 16 4.75 -7.46 -14.95
N GLY A 17 3.99 -8.07 -14.02
CA GLY A 17 4.08 -7.73 -12.60
C GLY A 17 3.74 -6.26 -12.44
N GLY A 18 2.43 -5.96 -12.46
CA GLY A 18 1.84 -4.65 -12.76
C GLY A 18 2.65 -3.40 -12.39
N GLN A 19 2.55 -2.37 -13.23
CA GLN A 19 3.32 -1.14 -13.10
C GLN A 19 3.27 -0.57 -11.66
N PRO A 20 4.43 -0.23 -11.08
CA PRO A 20 4.51 0.47 -9.79
C PRO A 20 3.68 1.75 -9.80
N TYR A 21 3.26 2.21 -8.62
CA TYR A 21 2.52 3.44 -8.41
C TYR A 21 1.19 3.54 -9.19
N THR A 22 0.67 2.39 -9.65
CA THR A 22 -0.62 2.30 -10.34
C THR A 22 -1.68 1.79 -9.36
N PRO A 23 -2.70 2.60 -9.03
CA PRO A 23 -3.80 2.16 -8.18
C PRO A 23 -4.62 1.04 -8.81
N ARG A 24 -4.98 0.03 -8.01
CA ARG A 24 -5.80 -1.12 -8.41
C ARG A 24 -6.91 -1.34 -7.39
N THR A 25 -8.06 -1.80 -7.85
CA THR A 25 -9.18 -2.09 -6.95
C THR A 25 -9.28 -3.58 -6.65
N VAL A 26 -9.39 -3.91 -5.37
CA VAL A 26 -9.51 -5.27 -4.85
C VAL A 26 -10.82 -5.41 -4.10
N ALA A 27 -11.61 -6.43 -4.44
CA ALA A 27 -12.79 -6.78 -3.66
C ALA A 27 -12.37 -7.52 -2.38
N ARG A 28 -12.65 -6.93 -1.21
CA ARG A 28 -12.36 -7.50 0.10
C ARG A 28 -13.30 -6.98 1.19
N GLU A 29 -13.43 -7.77 2.24
CA GLU A 29 -14.17 -7.43 3.48
C GLU A 29 -13.24 -7.28 4.70
N THR A 30 -11.92 -7.40 4.50
CA THR A 30 -10.94 -7.35 5.58
C THR A 30 -10.68 -5.92 6.03
N VAL A 31 -10.71 -5.71 7.35
CA VAL A 31 -10.26 -4.49 8.01
C VAL A 31 -8.85 -4.71 8.54
N TRP A 32 -7.91 -3.84 8.16
CA TRP A 32 -6.56 -3.84 8.72
C TRP A 32 -6.46 -2.81 9.83
N ARG A 33 -5.77 -3.16 10.91
CA ARG A 33 -5.55 -2.27 12.05
C ARG A 33 -4.06 -2.01 12.19
N HIS A 34 -3.69 -0.74 12.18
CA HIS A 34 -2.39 -0.28 12.65
C HIS A 34 -2.57 0.31 14.05
N HIS A 35 -1.80 -0.16 15.02
CA HIS A 35 -1.97 0.27 16.40
C HIS A 35 -1.41 1.68 16.63
N ALA A 36 -2.09 2.43 17.50
CA ALA A 36 -1.58 3.70 18.00
C ALA A 36 -0.15 3.57 18.54
N GLY A 37 0.69 4.57 18.28
CA GLY A 37 2.07 4.60 18.78
C GLY A 37 3.06 3.74 18.01
N GLN A 38 2.62 3.02 16.96
CA GLN A 38 3.50 2.27 16.06
C GLN A 38 3.73 3.02 14.75
N PRO A 39 4.91 2.93 14.13
CA PRO A 39 5.15 3.58 12.84
C PRO A 39 4.24 2.98 11.76
N VAL A 40 3.71 3.85 10.92
CA VAL A 40 3.09 3.52 9.65
C VAL A 40 3.89 4.16 8.52
N TYR A 41 3.99 3.44 7.42
CA TYR A 41 4.73 3.85 6.24
C TYR A 41 3.73 4.26 5.16
N GLU A 42 3.81 5.49 4.68
CA GLU A 42 2.78 6.11 3.85
C GLU A 42 3.36 6.58 2.53
N LEU A 43 2.64 6.30 1.44
CA LEU A 43 2.76 6.99 0.17
C LEU A 43 1.64 8.03 0.06
N VAL A 44 1.98 9.27 -0.24
CA VAL A 44 1.04 10.33 -0.58
C VAL A 44 1.09 10.53 -2.08
N ASP A 45 -0.03 10.33 -2.77
CA ASP A 45 -0.08 10.53 -4.23
C ASP A 45 -0.14 12.02 -4.61
N ALA A 46 -0.08 12.30 -5.92
CA ALA A 46 -0.11 13.65 -6.46
C ALA A 46 -1.40 14.42 -6.13
N ASP A 47 -2.51 13.74 -5.83
CA ASP A 47 -3.79 14.32 -5.43
C ASP A 47 -3.90 14.48 -3.90
N GLY A 48 -2.87 14.06 -3.15
CA GLY A 48 -2.82 14.11 -1.69
C GLY A 48 -3.46 12.90 -1.00
N ALA A 49 -3.86 11.86 -1.73
CA ALA A 49 -4.42 10.66 -1.13
C ALA A 49 -3.32 9.82 -0.46
N VAL A 50 -3.60 9.43 0.79
CA VAL A 50 -2.66 8.67 1.62
C VAL A 50 -2.85 7.18 1.40
N HIS A 51 -1.76 6.46 1.18
CA HIS A 51 -1.71 5.01 1.04
C HIS A 51 -0.80 4.43 2.11
N VAL A 52 -1.34 3.58 2.97
CA VAL A 52 -0.63 3.02 4.13
C VAL A 52 -0.14 1.62 3.80
N MET A 53 1.13 1.34 4.11
CA MET A 53 1.76 0.06 3.83
C MET A 53 1.06 -1.07 4.60
N GLN A 54 0.68 -2.12 3.87
CA GLN A 54 0.06 -3.32 4.39
C GLN A 54 1.05 -4.48 4.49
N SER A 55 2.00 -4.55 3.55
CA SER A 55 3.04 -5.58 3.53
C SER A 55 4.26 -5.10 2.74
N TYR A 56 5.45 -5.41 3.23
CA TYR A 56 6.69 -5.28 2.45
C TYR A 56 7.01 -6.60 1.73
N SER A 57 7.87 -6.55 0.71
CA SER A 57 8.26 -7.72 -0.09
C SER A 57 9.77 -7.96 -0.09
N ASP A 58 10.22 -9.14 0.27
CA ASP A 58 11.63 -9.55 0.19
C ASP A 58 12.03 -10.09 -1.20
N GLN A 59 11.11 -10.13 -2.16
CA GLN A 59 11.31 -10.84 -3.44
C GLN A 59 12.27 -10.11 -4.39
N ARG A 60 12.27 -8.77 -4.37
CA ARG A 60 13.10 -7.95 -5.25
C ARG A 60 14.37 -7.46 -4.58
N VAL A 61 14.28 -7.15 -3.30
CA VAL A 61 15.36 -6.62 -2.47
C VAL A 61 15.22 -7.26 -1.10
N ASP A 62 16.32 -7.75 -0.55
CA ASP A 62 16.36 -8.21 0.84
C ASP A 62 16.09 -7.01 1.76
N GLN A 63 14.97 -7.05 2.47
CA GLN A 63 14.55 -5.98 3.36
C GLN A 63 13.80 -6.57 4.56
N ASP A 64 14.04 -5.97 5.72
CA ASP A 64 13.36 -6.27 6.96
C ASP A 64 12.55 -5.05 7.44
N GLU A 65 11.91 -5.19 8.59
CA GLU A 65 11.09 -4.11 9.16
C GLU A 65 11.92 -2.86 9.52
N ALA A 66 13.20 -3.03 9.88
CA ALA A 66 14.07 -1.90 10.22
C ALA A 66 14.41 -1.06 8.99
N ALA A 67 14.57 -1.70 7.83
CA ALA A 67 14.83 -1.02 6.56
C ALA A 67 13.67 -0.12 6.10
N LEU A 68 12.44 -0.35 6.59
CA LEU A 68 11.25 0.38 6.15
C LEU A 68 11.28 1.87 6.52
N ALA A 69 11.95 2.23 7.61
CA ALA A 69 12.08 3.62 8.04
C ALA A 69 12.88 4.48 7.04
N GLU A 70 13.83 3.86 6.33
CA GLU A 70 14.74 4.50 5.39
C GLU A 70 14.20 4.46 3.94
N LEU A 71 12.97 3.97 3.73
CA LEU A 71 12.38 3.86 2.39
C LEU A 71 12.27 5.22 1.68
N GLY A 72 12.16 6.31 2.42
CA GLY A 72 12.11 7.67 1.85
C GLY A 72 13.36 8.04 1.04
N ASP A 73 14.52 7.46 1.38
CA ASP A 73 15.79 7.76 0.71
C ASP A 73 16.04 6.87 -0.51
N VAL A 74 15.29 5.77 -0.63
CA VAL A 74 15.54 4.74 -1.64
C VAL A 74 14.41 4.53 -2.62
N LEU A 75 13.18 4.94 -2.28
CA LEU A 75 12.05 4.89 -3.20
C LEU A 75 12.18 5.99 -4.25
N ALA A 76 11.83 5.66 -5.48
CA ALA A 76 11.78 6.61 -6.60
C ALA A 76 10.34 6.77 -7.11
N PRO A 77 9.44 7.39 -6.31
CA PRO A 77 8.06 7.59 -6.72
C PRO A 77 7.96 8.62 -7.87
N PRO A 78 6.90 8.56 -8.69
CA PRO A 78 6.69 9.52 -9.77
C PRO A 78 6.43 10.93 -9.25
N ASP A 79 6.53 11.93 -10.14
CA ASP A 79 6.31 13.33 -9.78
C ASP A 79 4.99 13.55 -9.03
N GLY A 80 5.05 14.34 -7.95
CA GLY A 80 3.91 14.64 -7.08
C GLY A 80 3.66 13.61 -6.00
N TRP A 81 4.25 12.41 -6.08
CA TRP A 81 4.17 11.42 -5.01
C TRP A 81 5.29 11.64 -3.99
N SER A 82 5.03 11.27 -2.74
CA SER A 82 6.05 11.29 -1.68
C SER A 82 5.86 10.14 -0.70
N PHE A 83 6.97 9.71 -0.10
CA PHE A 83 6.96 8.76 1.00
C PHE A 83 7.14 9.50 2.33
N ARG A 84 6.46 9.03 3.38
CA ARG A 84 6.70 9.49 4.75
C ARG A 84 6.45 8.39 5.77
N VAL A 85 7.11 8.54 6.92
CA VAL A 85 6.83 7.74 8.12
C VAL A 85 6.02 8.59 9.08
N ARG A 86 4.96 8.02 9.66
CA ARG A 86 4.12 8.68 10.66
C ARG A 86 3.87 7.74 11.82
N VAL A 87 3.78 8.28 13.03
CA VAL A 87 3.29 7.55 14.21
C VAL A 87 1.90 8.08 14.54
N PRO A 88 0.82 7.32 14.30
CA PRO A 88 -0.54 7.77 14.57
C PRO A 88 -0.81 7.74 16.09
N ALA A 89 -1.49 8.77 16.58
CA ALA A 89 -1.85 8.89 18.00
C ALA A 89 -3.02 7.98 18.42
N GLN A 90 -3.75 7.42 17.44
CA GLN A 90 -4.89 6.53 17.62
C GLN A 90 -4.77 5.36 16.64
N ASP A 91 -5.49 4.27 16.91
CA ASP A 91 -5.55 3.13 16.00
C ASP A 91 -6.07 3.59 14.63
N LEU A 92 -5.35 3.22 13.58
CA LEU A 92 -5.73 3.49 12.20
C LEU A 92 -6.37 2.23 11.61
N LEU A 93 -7.64 2.34 11.24
CA LEU A 93 -8.40 1.26 10.61
C LEU A 93 -8.47 1.49 9.11
N MET A 94 -8.02 0.49 8.35
CA MET A 94 -7.99 0.52 6.89
C MET A 94 -9.11 -0.38 6.39
N GLU A 95 -10.27 0.21 6.15
CA GLU A 95 -11.47 -0.47 5.67
C GLU A 95 -11.58 -0.42 4.14
N ALA A 96 -12.31 -1.38 3.58
CA ALA A 96 -12.76 -1.31 2.20
C ALA A 96 -14.10 -0.57 2.15
N VAL A 97 -14.27 0.36 1.22
CA VAL A 97 -15.52 1.09 1.01
C VAL A 97 -16.31 0.36 -0.08
N ASP A 98 -17.58 0.05 0.19
CA ASP A 98 -18.43 -0.74 -0.71
C ASP A 98 -17.81 -2.10 -1.10
N GLY A 99 -17.06 -2.70 -0.17
CA GLY A 99 -16.34 -3.96 -0.39
C GLY A 99 -15.15 -3.85 -1.35
N LEU A 100 -14.74 -2.63 -1.70
CA LEU A 100 -13.64 -2.33 -2.61
C LEU A 100 -12.54 -1.55 -1.88
N ALA A 101 -11.31 -2.01 -2.00
CA ALA A 101 -10.16 -1.27 -1.53
C ALA A 101 -9.24 -0.94 -2.69
N VAL A 102 -8.65 0.25 -2.62
CA VAL A 102 -7.64 0.68 -3.58
C VAL A 102 -6.27 0.32 -3.03
N VAL A 103 -5.48 -0.41 -3.81
CA VAL A 103 -4.12 -0.82 -3.47
C VAL A 103 -3.14 -0.31 -4.52
N VAL A 104 -1.94 0.01 -4.08
CA VAL A 104 -0.83 0.39 -4.95
C VAL A 104 0.42 -0.40 -4.53
N GLN A 105 1.30 -0.67 -5.48
CA GLN A 105 2.59 -1.28 -5.22
C GLN A 105 3.71 -0.32 -5.62
N ASP A 106 4.77 -0.22 -4.83
CA ASP A 106 5.99 0.48 -5.24
C ASP A 106 6.89 -0.42 -6.12
N GLU A 107 8.01 0.10 -6.59
CA GLU A 107 8.98 -0.63 -7.43
C GLU A 107 9.61 -1.83 -6.71
N ARG A 108 9.62 -1.83 -5.38
CA ARG A 108 10.10 -2.93 -4.54
C ARG A 108 9.03 -4.00 -4.28
N ALA A 109 7.83 -3.82 -4.83
CA ALA A 109 6.65 -4.66 -4.61
C ALA A 109 6.04 -4.56 -3.21
N ASN A 110 6.40 -3.54 -2.41
CA ASN A 110 5.68 -3.28 -1.17
C ASN A 110 4.26 -2.84 -1.52
N THR A 111 3.28 -3.33 -0.77
CA THR A 111 1.86 -3.11 -1.06
C THR A 111 1.27 -2.16 -0.04
N TYR A 112 0.56 -1.14 -0.54
CA TYR A 112 -0.08 -0.10 0.24
C TYR A 112 -1.57 -0.08 -0.06
N GLN A 113 -2.40 0.18 0.95
CA GLN A 113 -3.84 0.40 0.81
C GLN A 113 -4.14 1.88 0.96
N ARG A 114 -4.96 2.44 0.09
CA ARG A 114 -5.45 3.83 0.23
C ARG A 114 -6.28 3.96 1.50
N ALA A 115 -5.90 4.90 2.37
CA ALA A 115 -6.71 5.35 3.48
C ALA A 115 -7.93 6.07 2.92
N GLN A 116 -9.10 5.70 3.41
CA GLN A 116 -10.34 6.36 3.02
C GLN A 116 -10.63 7.45 4.06
N PRO A 117 -11.20 8.59 3.63
CA PRO A 117 -11.58 9.68 4.52
C PRO A 117 -12.68 9.30 5.52
#